data_AF-A0A3D2L9X5-F1
#
_entry.id   AF-A0A3D2L9X5-F1
#
_cell.length_a   1.000
_cell.length_b   1.000
_cell.length_c   1.000
_cell.angle_alpha   90.00
_cell.angle_beta   90.00
_cell.angle_gamma   90.00
#
_symmetry.space_group_name_H-M   'P 1'
#
loop_
_entity.id
_entity.type
_entity.pdbx_description
1 polymer ?
#
loop_
_entity_poly.entity_id
_entity_poly.type
_entity_poly.pdbx_seq_one_letter_code
_entity_poly.pdbx_strand_id
1 'polypeptide(L)' 'AILAAAKATGADAIHPGYGFLSENADFAEAVEKAGLIWVGPSAKAIR' A
#
# COMPACT_ATOMS: atom_id res chain seq x y z
N ALA A 1 0.90 10.57 -4.95
CA ALA A 1 -0.41 10.62 -5.62
C ALA A 1 -1.38 9.58 -5.04
N ILE A 2 -1.06 8.28 -5.08
CA ILE A 2 -1.97 7.19 -4.66
C ILE A 2 -2.44 7.34 -3.20
N LEU A 3 -1.52 7.50 -2.25
CA LEU A 3 -1.87 7.67 -0.82
C LEU A 3 -2.72 8.93 -0.57
N ALA A 4 -2.46 10.02 -1.31
CA ALA A 4 -3.25 11.24 -1.20
C ALA A 4 -4.69 11.02 -1.70
N ALA A 5 -4.86 10.27 -2.78
CA ALA A 5 -6.18 9.88 -3.27
C ALA A 5 -6.91 9.00 -2.25
N ALA A 6 -6.26 7.97 -1.70
CA ALA A 6 -6.85 7.10 -0.68
C ALA A 6 -7.33 7.90 0.55
N LYS A 7 -6.53 8.87 1.01
CA LYS A 7 -6.93 9.76 2.10
C LYS A 7 -8.10 10.67 1.72
N ALA A 8 -8.08 11.25 0.52
CA ALA A 8 -9.14 12.15 0.06
C ALA A 8 -10.49 11.44 -0.10
N THR A 9 -10.48 10.15 -0.42
CA THR A 9 -11.70 9.33 -0.56
C THR A 9 -12.14 8.66 0.73
N GLY A 10 -11.33 8.70 1.79
CA GLY A 10 -11.58 7.96 3.03
C GLY A 10 -11.50 6.44 2.83
N ALA A 11 -10.61 5.96 1.96
CA ALA A 11 -10.40 4.53 1.78
C ALA A 11 -9.66 3.94 2.99
N ASP A 12 -10.01 2.70 3.36
CA ASP A 12 -9.38 2.00 4.49
C ASP A 12 -8.17 1.16 4.07
N ALA A 13 -8.11 0.75 2.80
CA ALA A 13 -7.14 -0.23 2.31
C ALA A 13 -6.67 0.06 0.88
N ILE A 14 -5.48 -0.47 0.54
CA ILE A 14 -4.94 -0.49 -0.82
C ILE A 14 -4.61 -1.93 -1.18
N HIS A 15 -5.25 -2.43 -2.25
CA HIS A 15 -4.91 -3.69 -2.89
C HIS A 15 -4.12 -3.40 -4.17
N PRO A 16 -2.85 -3.83 -4.30
CA PRO A 16 -2.00 -3.39 -5.40
C PRO A 16 -2.20 -4.17 -6.70
N GLY A 17 -2.93 -5.29 -6.67
CA GLY A 17 -3.06 -6.17 -7.83
C GLY A 17 -1.75 -6.90 -8.12
N TYR A 18 -1.34 -6.92 -9.39
CA TYR A 18 -0.09 -7.53 -9.86
C TYR A 18 0.68 -6.53 -10.73
N GLY A 19 2.02 -6.65 -10.73
CA GLY A 19 2.90 -5.69 -11.40
C GLY A 19 2.90 -4.31 -10.73
N PHE A 20 3.54 -3.33 -11.38
CA PHE A 20 3.70 -1.97 -10.86
C PHE A 20 4.27 -1.93 -9.43
N LEU A 21 3.41 -1.72 -8.44
CA LEU A 21 3.79 -1.53 -7.04
C LEU A 21 3.44 -2.75 -6.17
N SER A 22 2.96 -3.85 -6.75
CA SER A 22 2.53 -5.04 -6.00
C SER A 22 3.66 -5.71 -5.20
N GLU A 23 4.89 -5.57 -5.67
CA GLU A 23 6.10 -6.14 -5.05
C GLU A 23 7.07 -5.03 -4.59
N ASN A 24 6.56 -3.82 -4.39
CA ASN A 24 7.37 -2.71 -3.90
C ASN A 24 7.27 -2.64 -2.37
N ALA A 25 8.30 -3.13 -1.68
CA ALA A 25 8.35 -3.16 -0.21
C ALA A 25 8.21 -1.76 0.43
N ASP A 26 8.82 -0.74 -0.19
CA ASP A 26 8.78 0.63 0.33
C ASP A 26 7.37 1.24 0.19
N PHE A 27 6.64 0.88 -0.86
CA PHE A 27 5.26 1.28 -1.04
C PHE A 27 4.33 0.58 -0.04
N ALA A 28 4.48 -0.73 0.17
CA ALA A 28 3.75 -1.46 1.21
C ALA A 28 3.96 -0.81 2.59
N GLU A 29 5.21 -0.50 2.95
CA GLU A 29 5.55 0.17 4.21
C GLU A 29 4.97 1.60 4.28
N ALA A 30 4.93 2.33 3.17
CA ALA A 30 4.33 3.66 3.11
C ALA A 30 2.79 3.63 3.27
N VAL A 31 2.12 2.61 2.74
CA VAL A 31 0.67 2.38 2.91
C VAL A 31 0.36 2.15 4.39
N GLU A 32 1.09 1.23 5.03
CA GLU A 32 0.92 0.91 6.45
C GLU A 32 1.22 2.12 7.35
N LYS A 33 2.29 2.88 7.07
CA LYS A 33 2.62 4.13 7.79
C LYS A 33 1.58 5.23 7.60
N ALA A 34 0.85 5.23 6.49
CA ALA A 34 -0.27 6.15 6.27
C ALA A 34 -1.53 5.75 7.05
N GLY A 35 -1.49 4.64 7.81
CA GLY A 35 -2.62 4.11 8.57
C GLY A 35 -3.63 3.34 7.72
N LEU A 36 -3.25 2.99 6.49
CA LEU A 36 -4.08 2.20 5.57
C LEU A 36 -3.71 0.72 5.67
N ILE A 37 -4.67 -0.15 5.37
CA ILE A 37 -4.43 -1.59 5.26
C ILE A 37 -3.75 -1.88 3.93
N TRP A 38 -2.58 -2.52 3.98
CA TRP A 38 -1.96 -3.12 2.81
C TRP A 38 -2.53 -4.52 2.58
N VAL A 39 -3.20 -4.74 1.44
CA VAL A 39 -3.75 -6.06 1.09
C VAL A 39 -2.70 -6.85 0.30
N GLY A 40 -1.76 -7.43 1.04
CA GLY A 40 -0.65 -8.21 0.49
C GLY A 40 0.30 -8.72 1.57
N PRO A 41 1.43 -9.34 1.20
CA PRO A 41 2.47 -9.72 2.15
C PRO A 41 3.11 -8.49 2.80
N SER A 42 3.62 -8.64 4.03
CA SER A 42 4.32 -7.57 4.75
C SER A 42 5.52 -7.03 3.95
N ALA A 43 5.88 -5.76 4.12
CA ALA A 43 7.07 -5.17 3.47
C ALA A 43 8.36 -5.98 3.73
N LYS A 44 8.49 -6.61 4.91
CA LYS A 44 9.60 -7.51 5.24
C LYS A 44 9.64 -8.78 4.39
N ALA A 45 8.49 -9.32 4.00
CA ALA A 45 8.39 -10.53 3.19
C ALA A 45 8.55 -10.24 1.68
N ILE A 46 8.40 -8.98 1.27
CA ILE A 46 8.65 -8.53 -0.10
C ILE A 46 10.15 -8.31 -0.37
N ARG A 47 10.94 -7.97 0.67
CA ARG A 47 12.41 -7.85 0.57
C ARG A 47 13.10 -9.22 0.49
#